data_AF-A0A1M6DN37-F1
#
_entry.id   AF-A0A1M6DN37-F1
#
_cell.length_a   1.000
_cell.length_b   1.000
_cell.length_c   1.000
_cell.angle_alpha   90.00
_cell.angle_beta   90.00
_cell.angle_gamma   90.00
#
_symmetry.space_group_name_H-M   'P 1'
#
loop_
_entity.id
_entity.type
_entity.pdbx_description
1 polymer ?
#
loop_
_entity_poly.entity_id
_entity_poly.type
_entity_poly.pdbx_seq_one_letter_code
_entity_poly.pdbx_strand_id
1 'polypeptide(L)' 'MKYLDPKADLTFKRVFGEHPDLVMSLLNALLPLDPGQEVIEIEYLPVELVPDNPLRKNSIVDVRCRDNRGRVFLVEMQMI' A
#
# COMPACT_ATOMS: atom_id res chain seq x y z
N MET A 1 -7.07 24.09 13.20
CA MET A 1 -7.14 22.63 12.99
C MET A 1 -5.73 22.07 13.05
N LYS A 2 -5.49 20.96 13.76
CA LYS A 2 -4.23 20.22 13.70
C LYS A 2 -4.43 19.05 12.74
N TYR A 3 -3.71 19.04 11.63
CA TYR A 3 -3.66 17.88 10.74
C TYR A 3 -2.79 16.79 11.37
N LEU A 4 -3.18 15.53 11.19
CA LEU A 4 -2.34 14.39 11.53
C LEU A 4 -1.27 14.23 10.44
N ASP A 5 -0.04 13.88 10.83
CA ASP A 5 0.99 13.55 9.85
C ASP A 5 0.65 12.18 9.23
N PRO A 6 0.36 12.09 7.92
CA PRO A 6 0.05 10.81 7.28
C PRO A 6 1.24 9.86 7.29
N LYS A 7 2.47 10.35 7.53
CA LYS A 7 3.67 9.53 7.70
C LYS A 7 3.75 8.85 9.06
N ALA A 8 2.93 9.26 10.04
CA ALA A 8 2.89 8.58 11.33
C ALA A 8 2.19 7.23 11.18
N ASP A 9 2.81 6.16 11.68
CA ASP A 9 2.37 4.76 11.52
C ASP A 9 0.85 4.55 11.71
N LEU A 10 0.28 5.04 12.82
CA LEU A 10 -1.15 4.92 13.10
C LEU A 10 -2.04 5.67 12.10
N THR A 11 -1.60 6.84 11.65
CA THR A 11 -2.38 7.65 10.71
C THR A 11 -2.29 7.04 9.32
N PHE A 12 -1.11 6.56 8.93
CA PHE A 12 -0.89 5.84 7.68
C PHE A 12 -1.75 4.58 7.62
N LYS A 13 -1.71 3.72 8.65
CA LYS A 13 -2.54 2.50 8.74
C LYS A 13 -4.02 2.80 8.65
N ARG A 14 -4.50 3.87 9.29
CA ARG A 14 -5.92 4.26 9.18
C ARG A 14 -6.30 4.70 7.77
N VAL A 15 -5.49 5.56 7.16
CA VAL A 15 -5.81 6.11 5.83
C VAL A 15 -5.62 5.06 4.73
N PHE A 16 -4.56 4.26 4.79
CA PHE A 16 -4.17 3.35 3.71
C PHE A 16 -4.37 1.87 4.03
N GLY A 17 -4.78 1.51 5.24
CA GLY A 17 -5.16 0.14 5.59
C GLY A 17 -6.68 -0.10 5.54
N GLU A 18 -7.48 0.96 5.61
CA GLU A 18 -8.96 0.85 5.66
C GLU A 18 -9.64 1.40 4.38
N HIS A 19 -8.93 2.14 3.53
CA HIS A 19 -9.49 2.80 2.34
C HIS A 19 -8.78 2.37 1.04
N PRO A 20 -9.20 1.25 0.41
CA PRO A 20 -8.55 0.70 -0.79
C PRO A 20 -8.64 1.64 -2.01
N ASP A 21 -9.64 2.51 -2.07
CA ASP A 21 -9.79 3.55 -3.10
C ASP A 21 -8.69 4.61 -3.00
N LEU A 22 -8.32 5.03 -1.79
CA LEU A 22 -7.20 5.95 -1.56
C LEU A 22 -5.86 5.31 -1.90
N VAL A 23 -5.67 4.03 -1.54
CA VAL A 23 -4.47 3.28 -1.92
C VAL A 23 -4.38 3.18 -3.43
N MET A 24 -5.46 2.81 -4.11
CA MET A 24 -5.49 2.69 -5.58
C MET A 24 -5.18 4.01 -6.28
N SER A 25 -5.77 5.11 -5.80
CA SER A 25 -5.49 6.45 -6.30
C SER A 25 -4.02 6.82 -6.13
N LEU A 26 -3.44 6.55 -4.95
CA LEU A 26 -2.03 6.80 -4.67
C LEU A 26 -1.11 5.97 -5.56
N LEU A 27 -1.38 4.67 -5.70
CA LEU A 27 -0.56 3.78 -6.53
C LEU A 27 -0.60 4.18 -8.00
N ASN A 28 -1.77 4.52 -8.54
CA ASN A 28 -1.90 5.00 -9.92
C ASN A 28 -1.21 6.36 -10.15
N ALA A 29 -1.03 7.17 -9.10
CA ALA A 29 -0.33 8.45 -9.20
C ALA A 29 1.20 8.32 -9.06
N LEU A 30 1.70 7.34 -8.30
CA LEU A 30 3.11 7.21 -7.96
C LEU A 30 3.85 6.13 -8.75
N LEU A 31 3.20 5.03 -9.09
CA LEU A 31 3.85 3.94 -9.81
C LEU A 31 4.08 4.34 -11.27
N PRO A 32 5.24 4.00 -11.86
CA PRO A 32 5.54 4.26 -13.26
C PRO A 32 4.81 3.26 -14.17
N LEU A 33 3.48 3.32 -14.18
CA LEU A 33 2.61 2.48 -15.01
C LEU A 33 2.51 3.11 -16.41
N ASP A 34 2.53 2.27 -17.46
CA ASP A 34 2.25 2.76 -18.80
C ASP A 34 0.75 3.14 -18.94
N PRO A 35 0.38 3.98 -19.92
CA PRO A 35 -1.03 4.23 -20.23
C PRO A 35 -1.79 2.91 -20.47
N GLY A 36 -2.97 2.75 -19.84
CA GLY A 36 -3.72 1.50 -19.95
C GLY A 36 -3.11 0.36 -19.14
N GLN A 37 -2.45 0.67 -18.01
CA GLN A 37 -1.96 -0.27 -17.00
C GLN A 37 -2.38 0.13 -15.58
N GLU A 38 -3.45 0.91 -15.46
CA GLU A 38 -3.96 1.39 -14.19
C GLU A 38 -4.39 0.21 -13.30
N VAL A 39 -4.07 0.30 -12.03
CA VAL A 39 -4.58 -0.59 -10.98
C VAL A 39 -6.09 -0.40 -10.89
N ILE A 40 -6.83 -1.51 -11.00
CA ILE A 40 -8.29 -1.55 -10.93
C ILE A 40 -8.81 -2.36 -9.75
N GLU A 41 -7.94 -3.12 -9.08
CA GLU A 41 -8.31 -3.96 -7.94
C GLU A 41 -7.15 -4.05 -6.95
N ILE A 42 -7.50 -3.99 -5.67
CA ILE A 42 -6.58 -4.06 -4.54
C ILE A 42 -7.13 -5.05 -3.51
N GLU A 43 -6.24 -5.90 -3.01
CA GLU A 43 -6.49 -6.80 -1.90
C GLU A 43 -5.39 -6.63 -0.85
N TYR A 44 -5.78 -6.32 0.38
CA TYR A 44 -4.85 -6.29 1.51
C TYR A 44 -4.41 -7.70 1.86
N LEU A 45 -3.10 -7.90 1.90
CA LEU A 45 -2.55 -9.19 2.31
C LEU A 45 -2.50 -9.26 3.84
N PRO A 46 -2.86 -10.41 4.44
CA PRO A 46 -2.63 -10.63 5.86
C PRO A 46 -1.14 -10.50 6.15
N VAL A 47 -0.80 -9.77 7.21
CA VAL A 47 0.60 -9.64 7.68
C VAL A 47 1.01 -10.98 8.31
N GLU A 48 1.31 -12.00 7.51
CA GLU A 48 1.61 -13.36 8.00
C GLU A 48 2.99 -13.50 8.65
N LEU A 49 3.87 -12.50 8.54
CA LEU A 49 5.26 -12.64 8.99
C LEU A 49 5.67 -11.46 9.86
N VAL A 50 5.38 -11.56 11.17
CA VAL A 50 6.24 -10.93 12.18
C VAL A 50 7.55 -11.70 12.15
N PRO A 51 8.66 -11.14 11.64
CA PRO A 51 9.94 -11.82 11.70
C PRO A 51 10.42 -11.74 13.15
N ASP A 52 11.01 -12.82 13.66
CA ASP A 52 11.62 -12.92 14.99
C ASP A 52 12.88 -12.02 15.15
N ASN A 53 13.05 -11.05 14.26
CA ASN A 53 14.19 -10.15 14.17
C ASN A 53 13.74 -8.70 14.41
N PRO A 54 14.11 -8.09 15.57
CA PRO A 54 13.70 -6.73 15.94
C PRO A 54 14.22 -5.62 15.00
N LEU A 55 15.00 -5.95 13.96
CA LEU A 55 15.61 -5.00 13.03
C LEU A 55 15.09 -5.04 11.60
N ARG A 56 14.18 -5.96 11.23
CA ARG A 56 13.77 -6.09 9.82
C ARG A 56 12.29 -6.45 9.66
N LYS A 57 11.44 -5.44 9.63
CA LYS A 57 10.44 -5.21 8.55
C LYS A 57 9.54 -4.05 9.00
N ASN A 58 9.83 -2.86 8.49
CA ASN A 58 8.97 -1.68 8.64
C ASN A 58 7.87 -1.68 7.57
N SER A 59 7.44 -2.85 7.06
CA SER A 59 6.33 -2.86 6.10
C SER A 59 5.04 -2.62 6.86
N ILE A 60 4.37 -1.52 6.52
CA ILE A 60 3.16 -1.06 7.20
C ILE A 60 1.91 -1.61 6.52
N VAL A 61 1.95 -1.77 5.20
CA VAL A 61 0.84 -2.26 4.38
C VAL A 61 1.39 -3.02 3.18
N ASP A 62 0.94 -4.26 3.01
CA ASP A 62 1.19 -5.09 1.84
C ASP A 62 -0.12 -5.27 1.06
N VAL A 63 -0.11 -4.92 -0.23
CA VAL A 63 -1.29 -5.05 -1.11
C VAL A 63 -0.97 -5.83 -2.38
N ARG A 64 -1.88 -6.73 -2.75
CA ARG A 64 -1.93 -7.35 -4.07
C ARG A 64 -2.75 -6.44 -4.98
N CYS A 65 -2.14 -6.03 -6.09
CA CYS A 65 -2.76 -5.19 -7.10
C CYS A 65 -3.02 -6.00 -8.36
N ARG A 66 -4.16 -5.74 -9.03
CA ARG A 66 -4.41 -6.18 -10.40
C ARG A 66 -4.69 -4.98 -11.29
N ASP A 67 -4.01 -4.92 -12.43
CA ASP A 67 -4.25 -3.89 -13.43
C ASP A 67 -5.33 -4.29 -14.45
N ASN A 68 -5.70 -3.33 -15.30
CA ASN A 68 -6.67 -3.52 -16.39
C ASN A 68 -6.21 -4.50 -17.49
N ARG A 69 -4.96 -4.95 -17.49
CA ARG A 69 -4.43 -5.99 -18.39
C ARG A 69 -4.37 -7.37 -17.72
N GLY A 70 -4.82 -7.47 -16.47
CA GLY A 70 -4.80 -8.68 -15.67
C GLY A 70 -3.43 -9.04 -15.09
N ARG A 71 -2.44 -8.14 -15.15
CA ARG A 71 -1.17 -8.35 -14.46
C ARG A 71 -1.39 -8.21 -12.96
N VAL A 72 -0.79 -9.12 -12.20
CA VAL A 72 -0.85 -9.13 -10.74
C VAL A 72 0.54 -8.87 -10.18
N PHE A 73 0.63 -7.96 -9.22
CA PHE A 73 1.88 -7.63 -8.54
C PHE A 73 1.62 -7.25 -7.08
N LEU A 74 2.67 -7.34 -6.25
CA LEU A 74 2.62 -6.96 -4.85
C LEU A 74 3.27 -5.60 -4.67
N VAL A 75 2.66 -4.76 -3.83
CA VAL A 75 3.24 -3.49 -3.39
C VAL A 75 3.35 -3.52 -1.88
N GLU A 76 4.56 -3.28 -1.38
CA GLU A 76 4.88 -3.15 0.05
C GLU A 76 5.18 -1.69 0.36
N MET A 77 4.52 -1.12 1.38
CA MET A 77 4.75 0.26 1.82
C MET A 77 5.67 0.28 3.06
N GLN A 78 6.84 0.90 2.92
CA GLN A 78 7.86 0.98 3.96
C GLN A 78 8.11 2.42 4.42
N MET A 79 8.27 2.61 5.73
CA MET A 79 8.73 3.88 6.31
C MET A 79 10.23 3.81 6.59
N ILE A 80 10.97 4.83 6.13
CA ILE A 80 12.40 5.07 6.40
C ILE A 80 12.53 6.14 7.49
#